data_AF-A0A836JUU3-F1
#
_entry.id   AF-A0A836JUU3-F1
#
_cell.length_a   1.000
_cell.length_b   1.000
_cell.length_c   1.000
_cell.angle_alpha   90.00
_cell.angle_beta   90.00
_cell.angle_gamma   90.00
#
_symmetry.space_group_name_H-M   'P 1'
#
loop_
_entity.id
_entity.type
_entity.pdbx_description
1 polymer ?
#
loop_
_entity_poly.entity_id
_entity_poly.type
_entity_poly.pdbx_seq_one_letter_code
_entity_poly.pdbx_strand_id
1 'polypeptide(L)'
;QLRQNEAMPKVDVMKDATKLKSTDIIYMKRMEEQNLQRAKTVQKYRKANNRTAIALSLGVIGIYAYTIYSVKQEKFLDDFEVPEKTIEKAT
;
A
#
# COMPACT_ATOMS: atom_id res chain seq x y z
N GLN A 1 9.00 -31.81 7.04
CA GLN A 1 10.42 -31.42 7.18
C GLN A 1 10.64 -30.30 6.15
N LEU A 2 10.93 -29.03 6.39
CA LEU A 2 11.44 -28.24 7.51
C LEU A 2 10.56 -26.96 7.66
N ARG A 3 10.00 -26.68 8.83
CA ARG A 3 9.29 -25.41 9.15
C ARG A 3 9.46 -25.08 10.64
N GLN A 4 10.70 -24.99 11.11
CA GLN A 4 10.97 -24.49 12.45
C GLN A 4 12.12 -23.50 12.40
N ASN A 5 11.73 -22.22 12.46
CA ASN A 5 12.55 -21.05 12.80
C ASN A 5 13.78 -20.77 11.91
N GLU A 6 13.55 -20.00 10.83
CA GLU A 6 14.62 -19.28 10.10
C GLU A 6 15.31 -18.19 10.96
N ALA A 7 14.78 -17.89 12.15
CA ALA A 7 15.40 -16.98 13.10
C ALA A 7 16.32 -17.74 14.04
N MET A 8 17.63 -17.44 13.95
CA MET A 8 18.62 -17.92 14.90
C MET A 8 18.20 -17.51 16.33
N PRO A 9 18.26 -18.42 17.32
CA PRO A 9 17.98 -18.07 18.71
C PRO A 9 18.90 -16.92 19.15
N LYS A 10 18.34 -15.95 19.89
CA LYS A 10 19.12 -14.81 20.38
C LYS A 10 20.25 -15.30 21.28
N VAL A 11 21.47 -14.91 20.96
CA VAL A 11 22.66 -15.24 21.76
C VAL A 11 22.57 -14.50 23.10
N ASP A 12 22.64 -15.25 24.20
CA ASP A 12 22.65 -14.68 25.55
C ASP A 12 24.10 -14.45 25.96
N VAL A 13 24.54 -13.20 25.84
CA VAL A 13 25.96 -12.80 26.00
C VAL A 13 26.50 -13.18 27.38
N MET A 14 25.65 -13.26 28.41
CA MET A 14 26.07 -13.63 29.78
C MET A 14 26.29 -15.14 29.96
N LYS A 15 25.53 -15.98 29.24
CA LYS A 15 25.64 -17.45 29.32
C LYS A 15 26.66 -18.04 28.34
N ASP A 16 26.82 -17.42 27.18
CA ASP A 16 27.72 -17.89 26.12
C ASP A 16 29.05 -17.11 26.03
N ALA A 17 29.30 -16.16 26.95
CA ALA A 17 30.55 -15.37 27.02
C ALA A 17 31.81 -16.24 27.03
N THR A 18 31.78 -17.41 27.65
CA THR A 18 32.93 -18.36 27.69
C THR A 18 33.23 -19.01 26.34
N LYS A 19 32.30 -18.99 25.39
CA LYS A 19 32.46 -19.51 24.02
C LYS A 19 32.76 -18.42 22.98
N LEU A 20 32.61 -17.16 23.34
CA LEU A 20 32.74 -16.01 22.45
C LEU A 20 34.13 -15.41 22.53
N LYS A 21 34.87 -15.41 21.42
CA LYS A 21 36.16 -14.74 21.36
C LYS A 21 35.94 -13.22 21.30
N SER A 22 36.86 -12.44 21.86
CA SER A 22 36.82 -10.96 21.81
C SER A 22 36.71 -10.41 20.38
N THR A 23 37.30 -11.12 19.42
CA THR A 23 37.19 -10.83 17.98
C THR A 23 35.76 -10.99 17.45
N ASP A 24 35.03 -12.01 17.89
CA ASP A 24 33.65 -12.28 17.45
C ASP A 24 32.70 -11.16 17.89
N ILE A 25 32.94 -10.59 19.07
CA ILE A 25 32.17 -9.46 19.61
C ILE A 25 32.29 -8.22 18.70
N ILE A 26 33.48 -7.94 18.18
CA ILE A 26 33.72 -6.80 17.29
C ILE A 26 32.99 -7.01 15.96
N TYR A 27 33.05 -8.22 15.40
CA TYR A 27 32.33 -8.56 14.17
C TYR A 27 30.81 -8.50 14.36
N MET A 28 30.30 -8.97 15.50
CA MET A 28 28.87 -8.86 15.84
C MET A 28 28.40 -7.41 15.89
N LYS A 29 29.15 -6.52 16.56
CA LYS A 29 28.81 -5.09 16.61
C LYS A 29 28.80 -4.45 15.22
N ARG A 30 29.80 -4.73 14.39
CA ARG A 30 29.85 -4.22 13.01
C ARG A 30 28.68 -4.72 12.16
N MET A 31 28.33 -6.00 12.29
CA MET A 31 27.18 -6.56 11.57
C MET A 31 25.85 -5.95 12.03
N GLU A 32 25.70 -5.69 13.33
CA GLU A 32 24.53 -5.03 13.89
C GLU A 32 24.36 -3.62 13.31
N GLU A 33 25.44 -2.82 13.28
CA GLU A 33 25.43 -1.48 12.69
C GLU A 33 25.02 -1.49 11.21
N GLN A 34 25.56 -2.43 10.43
CA GLN A 34 25.19 -2.58 9.01
C GLN A 34 23.73 -3.01 8.83
N ASN A 35 23.24 -3.94 9.65
CA ASN A 35 21.84 -4.35 9.60
C ASN A 35 20.90 -3.22 10.00
N LEU A 36 21.26 -2.42 10.99
CA LEU A 36 20.48 -1.24 11.39
C LEU A 36 20.38 -0.23 10.25
N GLN A 37 21.48 0.02 9.53
CA GLN A 37 21.47 0.89 8.35
C GLN A 37 20.57 0.33 7.25
N ARG A 38 20.70 -0.96 6.92
CA ARG A 38 19.83 -1.64 5.93
C ARG A 38 18.35 -1.55 6.32
N ALA A 39 18.02 -1.84 7.57
CA ALA A 39 16.66 -1.78 8.07
C ALA A 39 16.08 -0.35 7.97
N LYS A 40 16.86 0.68 8.33
CA LYS A 40 16.46 2.09 8.18
C LYS A 40 16.16 2.43 6.72
N THR A 41 17.01 2.00 5.79
CA THR A 41 16.81 2.24 4.36
C THR A 41 15.55 1.55 3.83
N VAL A 42 15.32 0.28 4.20
CA VAL A 42 14.09 -0.45 3.84
C VAL A 42 12.84 0.24 4.39
N GLN A 43 12.88 0.72 5.63
CA GLN A 43 11.77 1.47 6.23
C GLN A 43 11.48 2.77 5.48
N LYS A 44 12.51 3.49 5.02
CA LYS A 44 12.32 4.69 4.18
C LYS A 44 11.61 4.34 2.87
N TYR A 45 12.07 3.31 2.16
CA TYR A 45 11.43 2.87 0.91
C TYR A 45 9.99 2.39 1.11
N ARG A 46 9.70 1.63 2.17
CA ARG A 46 8.33 1.22 2.50
C ARG A 46 7.40 2.41 2.71
N LYS A 47 7.85 3.42 3.46
CA LYS A 47 7.05 4.63 3.69
C LYS A 47 6.81 5.41 2.39
N ALA A 48 7.83 5.55 1.56
CA ALA A 48 7.70 6.22 0.26
C ALA A 48 6.73 5.46 -0.66
N ASN A 49 6.90 4.14 -0.79
CA ASN A 49 6.06 3.30 -1.61
C ASN A 49 4.58 3.33 -1.19
N ASN A 50 4.31 3.31 0.13
CA ASN A 50 2.94 3.44 0.63
C ASN A 50 2.31 4.79 0.26
N ARG A 51 3.08 5.88 0.34
CA ARG A 51 2.59 7.21 -0.07
C ARG A 51 2.28 7.26 -1.56
N THR A 52 3.15 6.71 -2.40
CA THR A 52 2.94 6.62 -3.85
C THR A 52 1.70 5.78 -4.17
N ALA A 53 1.54 4.63 -3.51
CA ALA A 53 0.37 3.77 -3.70
C ALA A 53 -0.94 4.50 -3.35
N ILE A 54 -0.97 5.21 -2.22
CA ILE A 54 -2.15 6.01 -1.82
C ILE A 54 -2.44 7.11 -2.85
N ALA A 55 -1.42 7.84 -3.29
CA ALA A 55 -1.58 8.91 -4.27
C ALA A 55 -2.14 8.39 -5.61
N LEU A 56 -1.62 7.28 -6.11
CA LEU A 56 -2.11 6.65 -7.34
C LEU A 56 -3.55 6.16 -7.18
N SER A 57 -3.87 5.47 -6.08
CA SER A 57 -5.23 4.98 -5.82
C SER A 57 -6.24 6.13 -5.73
N LEU A 58 -5.91 7.21 -5.01
CA LEU A 58 -6.78 8.39 -4.93
C LEU A 58 -6.94 9.07 -6.29
N GLY A 59 -5.88 9.16 -7.10
CA GLY A 59 -5.96 9.69 -8.45
C GLY A 59 -6.93 8.91 -9.33
N VAL A 60 -6.82 7.58 -9.34
CA VAL A 60 -7.72 6.71 -10.12
C VAL A 60 -9.16 6.82 -9.63
N ILE A 61 -9.39 6.74 -8.31
CA ILE A 61 -10.74 6.88 -7.73
C ILE A 61 -11.32 8.25 -8.05
N GLY A 62 -10.52 9.32 -7.96
CA GLY A 62 -10.95 10.68 -8.24
C GLY A 62 -11.39 10.88 -9.68
N ILE A 63 -10.62 10.39 -10.65
CA ILE A 63 -10.98 10.46 -12.08
C ILE A 63 -12.28 9.70 -12.30
N TYR A 64 -12.37 8.45 -11.83
CA TYR A 64 -13.55 7.61 -12.05
C TYR A 64 -14.82 8.19 -11.42
N ALA A 65 -14.71 8.68 -10.17
CA ALA A 65 -15.81 9.33 -9.48
C ALA A 65 -16.25 10.61 -10.21
N TYR A 66 -15.30 11.42 -10.68
CA TYR A 66 -15.59 12.62 -11.46
C TYR A 66 -16.26 12.29 -12.79
N THR A 67 -15.80 11.27 -13.52
CA THR A 67 -16.42 10.83 -14.77
C THR A 67 -17.89 10.46 -14.55
N ILE A 68 -18.20 9.62 -13.54
CA ILE A 68 -19.59 9.23 -13.25
C ILE A 68 -20.43 10.44 -12.83
N TYR A 69 -19.88 11.31 -11.98
CA TYR A 69 -20.57 12.51 -11.53
C TYR A 69 -20.90 13.44 -12.71
N SER A 70 -19.95 13.66 -13.61
CA SER A 70 -20.14 14.48 -14.81
C SER A 70 -21.17 13.87 -15.75
N VAL A 71 -21.11 12.56 -16.00
CA VAL A 71 -22.11 11.87 -16.85
C VAL A 71 -23.52 11.96 -16.26
N LYS A 72 -23.67 11.90 -14.93
CA LYS A 72 -24.98 12.08 -14.28
C LYS A 72 -25.58 13.48 -14.46
N GLN A 73 -24.75 14.50 -14.67
CA GLN A 73 -25.23 15.85 -14.91
C GLN A 73 -25.74 16.05 -16.34
N GLU A 74 -25.38 15.16 -17.28
CA GLU A 74 -25.89 15.23 -18.64
C GLU A 74 -27.35 14.75 -18.68
N LYS A 75 -28.26 15.61 -19.15
CA LYS A 75 -29.69 15.34 -19.34
C LYS A 75 -29.98 14.46 -20.57
N PHE A 76 -29.05 13.58 -20.92
CA PHE A 76 -28.94 12.93 -22.23
C PHE A 76 -30.19 12.12 -22.64
N LEU A 77 -30.99 11.63 -21.68
CA LEU A 77 -32.19 10.83 -21.94
C LEU A 77 -33.51 11.47 -21.46
N ASP A 78 -33.47 12.67 -20.90
CA ASP A 78 -34.64 13.34 -20.30
C ASP A 78 -35.38 14.25 -21.30
N ASP A 79 -34.74 14.57 -22.42
CA ASP A 79 -35.31 15.41 -23.50
C ASP A 79 -36.11 14.60 -24.54
N PHE A 80 -36.37 13.30 -24.29
CA PHE A 80 -37.40 12.54 -25.01
C PHE A 80 -38.76 12.77 -24.36
N GLU A 81 -39.23 14.02 -24.33
CA GLU A 81 -40.65 14.29 -24.08
C GLU A 81 -41.46 13.59 -25.17
N VAL A 82 -42.15 12.50 -24.81
CA VAL A 82 -43.08 11.81 -25.69
C VAL A 82 -44.16 12.84 -26.05
N PRO A 83 -44.34 13.22 -27.33
CA PRO A 83 -45.31 14.24 -27.70
C PRO A 83 -46.69 13.83 -27.17
N GLU A 84 -47.39 14.76 -26.53
CA GLU A 84 -48.75 14.54 -26.05
C GLU A 84 -49.59 13.99 -27.21
N LYS A 85 -50.20 12.82 -27.01
CA LYS A 85 -51.12 12.24 -27.99
C LYS A 85 -52.32 13.17 -28.10
N THR A 86 -52.34 14.03 -29.11
CA THR A 86 -53.52 14.81 -29.48
C THR A 86 -54.60 13.84 -29.95
N ILE A 87 -55.49 13.46 -29.03
CA ILE A 87 -56.72 12.77 -29.40
C ILE A 87 -57.60 13.83 -30.04
N GLU A 88 -57.52 13.97 -31.37
CA GLU A 88 -58.51 14.71 -32.13
C GLU A 88 -59.87 14.08 -31.86
N LYS A 89 -60.71 14.76 -31.08
CA LYS A 89 -62.12 14.42 -30.98
C LYS A 89 -62.75 14.69 -32.33
N ALA A 90 -62.96 13.64 -33.10
CA ALA A 90 -63.84 13.66 -34.25
C ALA A 90 -65.21 14.21 -33.80
N THR A 91 -65.56 15.39 -34.29
CA THR A 91 -66.90 15.98 -34.25
C THR A 91 -67.42 15.99 -35.67
#